data_AF-Q1WQZ4-F1
#
_entry.id   AF-Q1WQZ4-F1
#
_cell.length_a   1.000
_cell.length_b   1.000
_cell.length_c   1.000
_cell.angle_alpha   90.00
_cell.angle_beta   90.00
_cell.angle_gamma   90.00
#
_symmetry.space_group_name_H-M   'P 1'
#
loop_
_entity.id
_entity.type
_entity.pdbx_description
1 polymer ?
#
loop_
_entity_poly.entity_id
_entity_poly.type
_entity_poly.pdbx_seq_one_letter_code
_entity_poly.pdbx_strand_id
1 'polypeptide(L)'
;MNNMTQYNPKEAIRNGNLRQKQRYYERSIRDAKKRLKIAEELEDEQMITRTKTLISARQKKLREYIKETNKLYGKNHDILIRDYDREQITYKKKKLDQSNKTESQKHVEAKIKSGQWGTKINPEKQALHMESTKLEGKSYLYDSEDPQELLDKYAGKGHINKNKKGLWDNREVVEVDHIVGVDYNSGMKTRWIKIHHSKKRTHIVPIKPKDGDDNNAR
;
A
#
# COMPACT_ATOMS: atom_id res chain seq x y z
N MET A 1 -20.23 -27.35 -13.07
CA MET A 1 -20.57 -27.01 -11.67
C MET A 1 -19.51 -26.07 -11.13
N ASN A 2 -19.84 -24.81 -10.84
CA ASN A 2 -18.91 -23.85 -10.26
C ASN A 2 -18.73 -24.17 -8.77
N ASN A 3 -17.62 -24.81 -8.41
CA ASN A 3 -17.28 -25.17 -7.04
C ASN A 3 -16.62 -24.00 -6.30
N MET A 4 -17.20 -22.79 -6.43
CA MET A 4 -16.67 -21.59 -5.79
C MET A 4 -17.18 -21.58 -4.35
N THR A 5 -16.31 -21.88 -3.39
CA THR A 5 -16.60 -21.80 -1.96
C THR A 5 -17.17 -20.42 -1.64
N GLN A 6 -18.45 -20.36 -1.26
CA GLN A 6 -19.09 -19.12 -0.86
C GLN A 6 -18.44 -18.63 0.44
N TYR A 7 -17.65 -17.57 0.35
CA TYR A 7 -17.02 -16.96 1.50
C TYR A 7 -18.04 -16.08 2.23
N ASN A 8 -18.19 -16.24 3.56
CA ASN A 8 -19.08 -15.40 4.35
C ASN A 8 -18.53 -13.94 4.37
N PRO A 9 -19.25 -12.94 3.81
CA PRO A 9 -18.71 -11.58 3.70
C PRO A 9 -18.30 -10.96 5.04
N LYS A 10 -18.98 -11.30 6.13
CA LYS A 10 -18.64 -10.80 7.48
C LYS A 10 -17.30 -11.36 7.97
N GLU A 11 -17.03 -12.62 7.65
CA GLU A 11 -15.76 -13.26 7.96
C GLU A 11 -14.61 -12.67 7.13
N ALA A 12 -14.85 -12.35 5.86
CA ALA A 12 -13.84 -11.75 4.99
C ALA A 12 -13.42 -10.37 5.50
N ILE A 13 -14.41 -9.52 5.80
CA ILE A 13 -14.18 -8.17 6.34
C ILE A 13 -13.41 -8.25 7.66
N ARG A 14 -13.81 -9.16 8.55
CA ARG A 14 -13.11 -9.37 9.83
C ARG A 14 -11.65 -9.80 9.61
N ASN A 15 -11.39 -10.77 8.74
CA ASN A 15 -10.04 -11.23 8.45
C ASN A 15 -9.19 -10.13 7.81
N GLY A 16 -9.79 -9.32 6.93
CA GLY A 16 -9.18 -8.12 6.38
C GLY A 16 -8.76 -7.11 7.46
N ASN A 17 -9.63 -6.85 8.44
CA ASN A 17 -9.35 -5.95 9.56
C ASN A 17 -8.19 -6.48 10.45
N LEU A 18 -8.15 -7.79 10.70
CA LEU A 18 -7.06 -8.42 11.46
C LEU A 18 -5.71 -8.26 10.74
N ARG A 19 -5.70 -8.50 9.42
CA ARG A 19 -4.51 -8.30 8.57
C ARG A 19 -4.09 -6.84 8.52
N GLN A 20 -5.04 -5.90 8.45
CA GLN A 20 -4.73 -4.47 8.47
C GLN A 20 -4.09 -4.05 9.80
N LYS A 21 -4.53 -4.63 10.92
CA LYS A 21 -3.92 -4.38 12.24
C LYS A 21 -2.51 -5.01 12.34
N GLN A 22 -2.28 -6.18 11.75
CA GLN A 22 -0.93 -6.75 11.62
C GLN A 22 0.00 -5.78 10.86
N ARG A 23 -0.44 -5.28 9.70
CA ARG A 23 0.31 -4.32 8.87
C ARG A 23 0.62 -3.02 9.62
N TYR A 24 -0.27 -2.55 10.48
CA TYR A 24 0.00 -1.40 11.35
C TYR A 24 1.23 -1.62 12.24
N TYR A 25 1.35 -2.79 12.87
CA TYR A 25 2.54 -3.12 13.66
C TYR A 25 3.79 -3.23 12.78
N GLU A 26 3.70 -3.89 11.62
CA GLU A 26 4.80 -4.01 10.66
C GLU A 26 5.34 -2.64 10.22
N ARG A 27 4.45 -1.71 9.85
CA ARG A 27 4.81 -0.32 9.52
C ARG A 27 5.49 0.39 10.68
N SER A 28 4.95 0.24 11.90
CA SER A 28 5.54 0.85 13.09
C SER A 28 6.97 0.35 13.35
N ILE A 29 7.25 -0.93 13.05
CA ILE A 29 8.60 -1.49 13.19
C ILE A 29 9.50 -0.91 12.11
N ARG A 30 9.03 -0.84 10.86
CA ARG A 30 9.78 -0.26 9.74
C ARG A 30 10.20 1.18 10.02
N ASP A 31 9.31 2.01 10.56
CA ASP A 31 9.62 3.40 10.91
C ASP A 31 10.63 3.53 12.05
N ALA A 32 10.59 2.63 13.04
CA ALA A 32 11.64 2.58 14.05
C ALA A 32 13.00 2.16 13.46
N LYS A 33 13.03 1.20 12.52
CA LYS A 33 14.27 0.81 11.86
C LYS A 33 14.85 1.94 10.98
N LYS A 34 14.01 2.74 10.30
CA LYS A 34 14.46 3.97 9.60
C LYS A 34 15.10 4.96 10.58
N ARG A 35 14.49 5.17 11.75
CA ARG A 35 15.02 6.04 12.80
C ARG A 35 16.33 5.52 13.38
N LEU A 36 16.47 4.20 13.55
CA LEU A 36 17.72 3.59 13.99
C LEU A 36 18.84 3.93 13.01
N LYS A 37 18.57 3.85 11.71
CA LYS A 37 19.57 4.18 10.70
C LYS A 37 20.03 5.63 10.75
N ILE A 38 19.09 6.56 10.89
CA ILE A 38 19.43 7.99 11.03
C ILE A 38 20.29 8.20 12.29
N ALA A 39 19.96 7.53 13.39
CA ALA A 39 20.76 7.60 14.61
C ALA A 39 22.17 7.01 14.43
N GLU A 40 22.31 5.91 13.68
CA GLU A 40 23.61 5.34 13.29
C GLU A 40 24.42 6.29 12.39
N GLU A 41 23.78 7.00 11.45
CA GLU A 41 24.42 7.98 10.58
C GLU A 41 24.88 9.24 11.32
N LEU A 42 24.19 9.61 12.40
CA LEU A 42 24.54 10.73 13.27
C LEU A 42 25.43 10.33 14.46
N GLU A 43 25.81 9.04 14.54
CA GLU A 43 26.62 8.47 15.63
C GLU A 43 26.03 8.74 17.03
N ASP A 44 24.70 8.85 17.15
CA ASP A 44 24.00 9.12 18.42
C ASP A 44 23.76 7.81 19.19
N GLU A 45 24.73 7.40 20.01
CA GLU A 45 24.70 6.15 20.78
C GLU A 45 23.48 5.99 21.70
N GLN A 46 23.04 7.09 22.32
CA GLN A 46 21.87 7.07 23.20
C GLN A 46 20.60 6.78 22.38
N MET A 47 20.47 7.41 21.22
CA MET A 47 19.33 7.24 20.33
C MET A 47 19.33 5.87 19.64
N ILE A 48 20.50 5.35 19.28
CA ILE A 48 20.68 3.98 18.77
C ILE A 48 20.13 2.97 19.79
N THR A 49 20.58 3.08 21.04
CA THR A 49 20.18 2.16 22.12
C THR A 49 18.67 2.20 22.35
N ARG A 50 18.10 3.41 22.50
CA ARG A 50 16.65 3.59 22.68
C ARG A 50 15.85 3.02 21.51
N THR A 51 16.32 3.22 20.28
CA THR A 51 15.59 2.77 19.10
C THR A 51 15.65 1.26 18.91
N LYS A 52 16.77 0.60 19.24
CA LYS A 52 16.88 -0.87 19.27
C LYS A 52 15.90 -1.49 20.27
N THR A 53 15.77 -0.92 21.46
CA THR A 53 14.78 -1.34 22.46
C THR A 53 13.35 -1.17 21.95
N LEU A 54 13.05 -0.04 21.30
CA LEU A 54 11.74 0.21 20.72
C LEU A 54 11.37 -0.79 19.61
N ILE A 55 12.31 -1.11 18.72
CA ILE A 55 12.11 -2.13 17.67
C ILE A 55 11.76 -3.47 18.31
N SER A 56 12.54 -3.91 19.29
CA SER A 56 12.35 -5.17 20.00
C SER A 56 10.97 -5.25 20.66
N ALA A 57 10.55 -4.18 21.33
CA ALA A 57 9.23 -4.08 21.95
C ALA A 57 8.09 -4.15 20.93
N ARG A 58 8.23 -3.49 19.78
CA ARG A 58 7.22 -3.51 18.69
C ARG A 58 7.13 -4.89 18.03
N GLN A 59 8.27 -5.53 17.77
CA GLN A 59 8.31 -6.90 17.26
C GLN A 59 7.67 -7.90 18.24
N LYS A 60 7.89 -7.73 19.55
CA LYS A 60 7.22 -8.55 20.59
C LYS A 60 5.69 -8.41 20.50
N LYS A 61 5.18 -7.17 20.48
CA LYS A 61 3.74 -6.90 20.35
C LYS A 61 3.13 -7.50 19.09
N LEU A 62 3.85 -7.46 17.96
CA LEU A 62 3.41 -8.09 16.71
C LEU A 62 3.31 -9.61 16.85
N ARG A 63 4.31 -10.27 17.44
CA ARG A 63 4.28 -11.72 17.69
C ARG A 63 3.13 -12.12 18.61
N GLU A 64 2.90 -11.36 19.68
CA GLU A 64 1.79 -11.58 20.61
C GLU A 64 0.44 -11.44 19.90
N TYR A 65 0.26 -10.37 19.11
CA TYR A 65 -0.95 -10.13 18.34
C TYR A 65 -1.26 -11.27 17.36
N ILE A 66 -0.26 -11.74 16.61
CA ILE A 66 -0.42 -12.87 15.68
C ILE A 66 -0.82 -14.14 16.46
N LYS A 67 -0.11 -14.46 17.53
CA LYS A 67 -0.36 -15.65 18.37
C LYS A 67 -1.76 -15.65 18.97
N GLU A 68 -2.18 -14.54 19.59
CA GLU A 68 -3.50 -14.42 20.22
C GLU A 68 -4.62 -14.49 19.19
N THR A 69 -4.44 -13.84 18.03
CA THR A 69 -5.43 -13.87 16.94
C THR A 69 -5.60 -15.29 16.41
N ASN A 70 -4.51 -15.99 16.11
CA ASN A 70 -4.60 -17.38 15.61
C ASN A 70 -5.13 -18.33 16.69
N LYS A 71 -4.81 -18.15 17.97
CA LYS A 71 -5.41 -18.93 19.07
C LYS A 71 -6.93 -18.75 19.16
N LEU A 72 -7.42 -17.53 18.97
CA LEU A 72 -8.85 -17.21 19.11
C LEU A 72 -9.68 -17.68 17.89
N TYR A 73 -9.10 -17.61 16.70
CA TYR A 73 -9.84 -17.76 15.44
C TYR A 73 -9.36 -18.91 14.54
N GLY A 74 -8.16 -19.44 14.75
CA GLY A 74 -7.57 -20.52 13.96
C GLY A 74 -7.84 -21.89 14.60
N LYS A 75 -9.02 -22.47 14.37
CA LYS A 75 -9.27 -23.88 14.72
C LYS A 75 -8.78 -24.86 13.65
N ASN A 76 -8.64 -24.42 12.39
CA ASN A 76 -8.22 -25.25 11.26
C ASN A 76 -7.09 -24.66 10.40
N HIS A 77 -6.83 -23.34 10.44
CA HIS A 77 -5.67 -22.70 9.79
C HIS A 77 -5.31 -21.35 10.44
N ASP A 78 -4.07 -20.89 10.26
CA ASP A 78 -3.62 -19.57 10.70
C ASP A 78 -4.22 -18.47 9.80
N ILE A 79 -4.72 -17.38 10.41
CA ILE A 79 -5.28 -16.22 9.69
C ILE A 79 -4.19 -15.19 9.40
N LEU A 80 -3.28 -15.05 10.36
CA LEU A 80 -2.15 -14.13 10.35
C LEU A 80 -0.83 -14.92 10.31
N ILE A 81 0.11 -14.47 9.50
CA ILE A 81 1.43 -15.11 9.35
C ILE A 81 2.50 -14.05 9.49
N ARG A 82 3.56 -14.35 10.24
CA ARG A 82 4.69 -13.46 10.39
C ARG A 82 5.48 -13.38 9.08
N ASP A 83 5.55 -12.19 8.52
CA ASP A 83 6.36 -11.89 7.35
C ASP A 83 7.48 -10.93 7.76
N TYR A 84 8.73 -11.41 7.68
CA TYR A 84 9.90 -10.62 8.05
C TYR A 84 10.29 -9.62 6.96
N ASP A 85 9.99 -9.92 5.70
CA ASP A 85 10.30 -9.06 4.56
C ASP A 85 9.49 -7.77 4.62
N ARG A 86 8.26 -7.83 5.15
CA ARG A 86 7.42 -6.65 5.37
C ARG A 86 8.01 -5.64 6.33
N GLU A 87 8.90 -6.02 7.23
CA GLU A 87 9.58 -5.06 8.10
C GLU A 87 11.02 -4.77 7.70
N GLN A 88 11.48 -5.27 6.56
CA GLN A 88 12.78 -4.90 6.02
C GLN A 88 12.77 -3.47 5.50
N ILE A 89 13.92 -2.82 5.59
CA ILE A 89 14.15 -1.51 5.01
C ILE A 89 15.10 -1.66 3.84
N THR A 90 14.59 -1.48 2.62
CA THR A 90 15.40 -1.46 1.41
C THR A 90 15.85 -0.02 1.16
N TYR A 91 17.15 0.21 1.20
CA TYR A 91 17.74 1.50 0.86
C TYR A 91 18.06 1.52 -0.63
N LYS A 92 17.12 1.97 -1.46
CA LYS A 92 17.54 2.57 -2.72
C LYS A 92 18.17 3.90 -2.36
N LYS A 93 19.48 4.06 -2.59
CA LYS A 93 20.16 5.37 -2.63
C LYS A 93 19.35 6.21 -3.60
N LYS A 94 18.39 6.99 -3.11
CA LYS A 94 17.74 8.01 -3.92
C LYS A 94 18.85 9.01 -4.14
N LYS A 95 19.45 9.02 -5.34
CA LYS A 95 19.87 10.32 -5.87
C LYS A 95 18.63 11.20 -5.69
N LEU A 96 18.77 12.25 -4.90
CA LEU A 96 17.79 13.31 -4.86
C LEU A 96 17.86 13.97 -6.23
N ASP A 97 17.26 13.30 -7.21
CA ASP A 97 17.14 13.84 -8.53
C ASP A 97 15.98 14.83 -8.47
N GLN A 98 16.32 16.06 -8.12
CA GLN A 98 15.47 17.22 -8.34
C GLN A 98 15.50 17.65 -9.82
N SER A 99 15.86 16.78 -10.77
CA SER A 99 15.65 17.08 -12.19
C SER A 99 14.16 16.91 -12.53
N ASN A 100 13.51 18.06 -12.69
CA ASN A 100 12.26 18.31 -13.42
C ASN A 100 11.09 17.31 -13.23
N LYS A 101 10.41 17.37 -12.08
CA LYS A 101 9.04 16.82 -11.96
C LYS A 101 8.16 17.35 -13.09
N THR A 102 7.37 16.46 -13.69
CA THR A 102 6.38 16.84 -14.72
C THR A 102 5.32 17.76 -14.13
N GLU A 103 4.60 18.53 -14.97
CA GLU A 103 3.48 19.36 -14.50
C GLU A 103 2.43 18.52 -13.75
N SER A 104 2.20 17.29 -14.20
CA SER A 104 1.25 16.37 -13.57
C SER A 104 1.70 15.98 -12.15
N GLN A 105 2.97 15.62 -11.95
CA GLN A 105 3.52 15.27 -10.64
C GLN A 105 3.50 16.47 -9.69
N LYS A 106 3.84 17.67 -10.18
CA LYS A 106 3.74 18.93 -9.42
C LYS A 106 2.29 19.19 -8.97
N HIS A 107 1.31 18.94 -9.85
CA HIS A 107 -0.10 19.09 -9.52
C HIS A 107 -0.54 18.14 -8.39
N VAL A 108 -0.19 16.86 -8.48
CA VAL A 108 -0.51 15.87 -7.43
C VAL A 108 0.06 16.28 -6.09
N GLU A 109 1.35 16.64 -6.07
CA GLU A 109 2.02 17.06 -4.86
C GLU A 109 1.37 18.31 -4.23
N ALA A 110 1.00 19.29 -5.04
CA ALA A 110 0.29 20.48 -4.57
C ALA A 110 -1.09 20.14 -3.96
N LYS A 111 -1.85 19.22 -4.58
CA LYS A 111 -3.16 18.79 -4.07
C LYS A 111 -3.07 18.01 -2.76
N ILE A 112 -2.02 17.20 -2.59
CA ILE A 112 -1.75 16.48 -1.35
C ILE A 112 -1.29 17.45 -0.26
N LYS A 113 -0.32 18.33 -0.56
CA LYS A 113 0.20 19.33 0.40
C LYS A 113 -0.87 20.30 0.89
N SER A 114 -1.78 20.71 0.01
CA SER A 114 -2.93 21.57 0.38
C SER A 114 -4.03 20.83 1.16
N GLY A 115 -3.94 19.50 1.32
CA GLY A 115 -4.97 18.70 2.00
C GLY A 115 -6.27 18.54 1.20
N GLN A 116 -6.30 18.95 -0.06
CA GLN A 116 -7.43 18.72 -0.96
C GLN A 116 -7.56 17.23 -1.30
N TRP A 117 -6.43 16.52 -1.39
CA TRP A 117 -6.36 15.06 -1.49
C TRP A 117 -5.80 14.47 -0.19
N GLY A 118 -6.48 13.43 0.30
CA GLY A 118 -6.13 12.75 1.54
C GLY A 118 -4.97 11.77 1.34
N THR A 119 -4.17 11.62 2.38
CA THR A 119 -3.00 10.73 2.44
C THR A 119 -3.31 9.35 3.01
N LYS A 120 -4.59 9.05 3.27
CA LYS A 120 -5.04 7.78 3.84
C LYS A 120 -5.97 7.06 2.88
N ILE A 121 -5.73 5.76 2.70
CA ILE A 121 -6.64 4.88 1.99
C ILE A 121 -7.97 4.80 2.75
N ASN A 122 -9.06 4.86 2.00
CA ASN A 122 -10.40 4.61 2.51
C ASN A 122 -10.66 3.09 2.50
N PRO A 123 -10.78 2.42 3.66
CA PRO A 123 -10.93 0.97 3.72
C PRO A 123 -12.18 0.45 3.01
N GLU A 124 -13.32 1.14 3.13
CA GLU A 124 -14.58 0.72 2.49
C GLU A 124 -14.49 0.75 0.96
N LYS A 125 -13.85 1.77 0.40
CA LYS A 125 -13.65 1.88 -1.05
C LYS A 125 -12.58 0.92 -1.54
N GLN A 126 -11.55 0.70 -0.74
CA GLN A 126 -10.47 -0.23 -1.08
C GLN A 126 -10.90 -1.68 -1.02
N ALA A 127 -11.78 -2.08 -0.10
CA ALA A 127 -12.26 -3.45 0.04
C ALA A 127 -12.85 -3.99 -1.27
N LEU A 128 -13.50 -3.14 -2.08
CA LEU A 128 -14.04 -3.52 -3.39
C LEU A 128 -12.96 -3.92 -4.41
N HIS A 129 -11.68 -3.72 -4.09
CA HIS A 129 -10.50 -3.92 -4.93
C HIS A 129 -9.40 -4.73 -4.22
N MET A 130 -9.74 -5.57 -3.24
CA MET A 130 -8.83 -6.56 -2.64
C MET A 130 -9.25 -7.97 -3.05
N GLU A 131 -8.30 -8.88 -3.25
CA GLU A 131 -8.52 -10.25 -3.75
C GLU A 131 -9.63 -11.00 -3.02
N SER A 132 -9.62 -10.95 -1.67
CA SER A 132 -10.62 -11.60 -0.82
C SER A 132 -11.98 -10.92 -0.76
N THR A 133 -12.08 -9.63 -1.04
CA THR A 133 -13.31 -8.83 -0.82
C THR A 133 -13.81 -8.12 -2.08
N LYS A 134 -13.18 -8.38 -3.23
CA LYS A 134 -13.54 -7.74 -4.50
C LYS A 134 -15.00 -8.01 -4.83
N LEU A 135 -15.65 -6.98 -5.36
CA LEU A 135 -16.94 -7.18 -6.02
C LEU A 135 -16.69 -7.84 -7.38
N GLU A 136 -17.59 -8.72 -7.80
CA GLU A 136 -17.58 -9.25 -9.16
C GLU A 136 -17.54 -8.11 -10.18
N GLY A 137 -16.76 -8.26 -11.25
CA GLY A 137 -16.56 -7.18 -12.22
C GLY A 137 -15.41 -6.21 -11.92
N LYS A 138 -14.60 -6.42 -10.87
CA LYS A 138 -13.57 -5.45 -10.44
C LYS A 138 -12.15 -6.00 -10.41
N SER A 139 -11.21 -5.16 -10.85
CA SER A 139 -9.77 -5.38 -10.66
C SER A 139 -9.43 -5.38 -9.18
N TYR A 140 -8.43 -6.17 -8.79
CA TYR A 140 -8.11 -6.39 -7.38
C TYR A 140 -6.60 -6.49 -7.14
N LEU A 141 -6.16 -5.90 -6.02
CA LEU A 141 -4.83 -6.13 -5.46
C LEU A 141 -4.81 -7.49 -4.77
N TYR A 142 -3.67 -8.18 -4.80
CA TYR A 142 -3.48 -9.38 -4.01
C TYR A 142 -3.63 -9.09 -2.52
N ASP A 143 -4.12 -10.04 -1.74
CA ASP A 143 -4.24 -9.88 -0.29
C ASP A 143 -2.88 -9.72 0.42
N SER A 144 -1.76 -9.97 -0.27
CA SER A 144 -0.40 -9.69 0.18
C SER A 144 -0.10 -8.18 0.19
N GLU A 145 -0.69 -7.41 -0.72
CA GLU A 145 -0.37 -5.99 -0.94
C GLU A 145 -0.92 -5.07 0.14
N ASP A 146 -0.16 -4.03 0.52
CA ASP A 146 -0.66 -2.96 1.40
C ASP A 146 -1.01 -1.72 0.57
N PRO A 147 -2.30 -1.42 0.38
CA PRO A 147 -2.72 -0.22 -0.37
C PRO A 147 -2.18 1.08 0.25
N GLN A 148 -2.00 1.14 1.57
CA GLN A 148 -1.46 2.34 2.22
C GLN A 148 0.02 2.53 1.89
N GLU A 149 0.80 1.44 1.85
CA GLU A 149 2.21 1.52 1.47
C GLU A 149 2.39 1.84 0.00
N LEU A 150 1.52 1.32 -0.86
CA LEU A 150 1.47 1.70 -2.27
C LEU A 150 1.19 3.20 -2.41
N LEU A 151 0.22 3.75 -1.66
CA LEU A 151 -0.07 5.18 -1.66
C LEU A 151 1.13 6.00 -1.18
N ASP A 152 1.69 5.66 -0.02
CA ASP A 152 2.81 6.38 0.60
C ASP A 152 4.07 6.35 -0.29
N LYS A 153 4.30 5.23 -0.99
CA LYS A 153 5.47 5.02 -1.83
C LYS A 153 5.29 5.64 -3.22
N TYR A 154 4.09 5.62 -3.81
CA TYR A 154 3.92 5.91 -5.24
C TYR A 154 3.08 7.15 -5.56
N ALA A 155 2.33 7.73 -4.62
CA ALA A 155 1.60 8.97 -4.88
C ALA A 155 2.52 10.11 -5.32
N GLY A 156 2.14 10.82 -6.38
CA GLY A 156 2.89 11.91 -6.99
C GLY A 156 4.12 11.48 -7.80
N LYS A 157 4.24 10.18 -8.13
CA LYS A 157 5.31 9.66 -9.00
C LYS A 157 4.81 9.28 -10.39
N GLY A 158 3.51 9.01 -10.52
CA GLY A 158 2.89 8.70 -11.79
C GLY A 158 2.53 9.95 -12.59
N HIS A 159 1.65 9.76 -13.56
CA HIS A 159 1.06 10.83 -14.35
C HIS A 159 -0.45 10.90 -14.14
N ILE A 160 -0.98 12.12 -14.31
CA ILE A 160 -2.41 12.39 -14.37
C ILE A 160 -2.71 12.99 -15.75
N ASN A 161 -3.80 12.55 -16.36
CA ASN A 161 -4.26 13.11 -17.62
C ASN A 161 -5.18 14.31 -17.40
N LYS A 162 -5.18 15.25 -18.35
CA LYS A 162 -6.22 16.29 -18.44
C LYS A 162 -7.47 15.70 -19.08
N ASN A 163 -8.63 16.12 -18.60
CA ASN A 163 -9.91 15.76 -19.23
C ASN A 163 -10.12 16.57 -20.52
N LYS A 164 -11.22 16.31 -21.25
CA LYS A 164 -11.56 17.02 -22.50
C LYS A 164 -11.67 18.55 -22.34
N LYS A 165 -11.82 19.06 -21.11
CA LYS A 165 -11.90 20.50 -20.77
C LYS A 165 -10.54 21.08 -20.35
N GLY A 166 -9.45 20.32 -20.46
CA GLY A 166 -8.10 20.75 -20.07
C GLY A 166 -7.83 20.75 -18.56
N LEU A 167 -8.77 20.27 -17.73
CA LEU A 167 -8.59 20.20 -16.28
C LEU A 167 -7.93 18.89 -15.87
N TRP A 168 -7.04 18.93 -14.88
CA TRP A 168 -6.44 17.73 -14.31
C TRP A 168 -7.50 16.80 -13.72
N ASP A 169 -7.39 15.52 -14.05
CA ASP A 169 -8.17 14.46 -13.42
C ASP A 169 -7.68 14.19 -11.98
N ASN A 170 -8.40 13.35 -11.24
CA ASN A 170 -7.98 12.89 -9.91
C ASN A 170 -7.44 11.46 -9.92
N ARG A 171 -7.17 10.90 -11.11
CA ARG A 171 -6.74 9.52 -11.31
C ARG A 171 -5.28 9.52 -11.76
N GLU A 172 -4.39 9.21 -10.82
CA GLU A 172 -2.96 9.03 -11.09
C GLU A 172 -2.70 7.60 -11.52
N VAL A 173 -1.99 7.43 -12.64
CA VAL A 173 -1.53 6.12 -13.11
C VAL A 173 -0.05 6.01 -12.80
N VAL A 174 0.35 4.92 -12.15
CA VAL A 174 1.74 4.70 -11.75
C VAL A 174 2.13 3.23 -11.90
N GLU A 175 3.32 2.99 -12.41
CA GLU A 175 3.95 1.67 -12.44
C GLU A 175 4.71 1.43 -11.12
N VAL A 176 4.54 0.24 -10.54
CA VAL A 176 5.23 -0.17 -9.33
C VAL A 176 6.34 -1.19 -9.62
N ASP A 177 7.16 -1.47 -8.62
CA ASP A 177 8.35 -2.31 -8.75
C ASP A 177 8.09 -3.83 -8.76
N HIS A 178 6.85 -4.29 -8.62
CA HIS A 178 6.48 -5.71 -8.59
C HIS A 178 5.02 -5.91 -9.05
N ILE A 179 4.62 -7.16 -9.26
CA ILE A 179 3.24 -7.50 -9.60
C ILE A 179 2.37 -7.35 -8.35
N VAL A 180 1.34 -6.52 -8.43
CA VAL A 180 0.51 -6.13 -7.28
C VAL A 180 -0.91 -6.69 -7.32
N GLY A 181 -1.37 -7.16 -8.47
CA GLY A 181 -2.72 -7.68 -8.60
C GLY A 181 -3.10 -8.05 -10.02
N VAL A 182 -4.41 -8.09 -10.26
CA VAL A 182 -5.01 -8.51 -11.53
C VAL A 182 -5.99 -7.45 -12.01
N ASP A 183 -5.84 -7.07 -13.28
CA ASP A 183 -6.82 -6.25 -13.99
C ASP A 183 -8.01 -7.12 -14.43
N TYR A 184 -9.23 -6.70 -14.11
CA TYR A 184 -10.42 -7.50 -14.40
C TYR A 184 -10.70 -7.65 -15.89
N ASN A 185 -10.55 -6.56 -16.66
CA ASN A 185 -10.94 -6.55 -18.08
C ASN A 185 -10.06 -7.50 -18.91
N SER A 186 -8.76 -7.56 -18.59
CA SER A 186 -7.80 -8.42 -19.29
C SER A 186 -7.55 -9.76 -18.60
N GLY A 187 -7.87 -9.89 -17.31
CA GLY A 187 -7.49 -11.04 -16.48
C GLY A 187 -5.98 -11.14 -16.22
N MET A 188 -5.18 -10.16 -16.66
CA MET A 188 -3.72 -10.23 -16.59
C MET A 188 -3.20 -9.70 -15.26
N LYS A 189 -2.15 -10.37 -14.77
CA LYS A 189 -1.32 -9.88 -13.66
C LYS A 189 -0.67 -8.56 -14.07
N THR A 190 -0.68 -7.57 -13.18
CA THR A 190 -0.19 -6.23 -13.50
C THR A 190 0.69 -5.62 -12.40
N ARG A 191 1.59 -4.75 -12.83
CA ARG A 191 2.42 -3.87 -12.00
C ARG A 191 1.88 -2.43 -11.97
N TRP A 192 0.82 -2.17 -12.73
CA TRP A 192 0.26 -0.84 -12.88
C TRP A 192 -0.93 -0.64 -11.98
N ILE A 193 -0.94 0.50 -11.29
CA ILE A 193 -2.04 0.90 -10.43
C ILE A 193 -2.58 2.25 -10.85
N LYS A 194 -3.85 2.45 -10.56
CA LYS A 194 -4.53 3.72 -10.61
C LYS A 194 -4.88 4.16 -9.20
N ILE A 195 -4.31 5.27 -8.77
CA ILE A 195 -4.62 5.92 -7.50
C ILE A 195 -5.75 6.91 -7.77
N HIS A 196 -6.92 6.64 -7.20
CA HIS A 196 -8.06 7.54 -7.23
C HIS A 196 -7.97 8.50 -6.06
N HIS A 197 -7.47 9.71 -6.29
CA HIS A 197 -7.30 10.72 -5.26
C HIS A 197 -8.64 11.36 -4.84
N SER A 198 -8.82 11.58 -3.54
CA SER A 198 -9.98 12.26 -2.96
C SER A 198 -9.61 12.78 -1.58
N LYS A 199 -10.37 13.74 -1.03
CA LYS A 199 -10.16 14.19 0.36
C LYS A 199 -10.34 13.06 1.39
N LYS A 200 -11.30 12.16 1.18
CA LYS A 200 -11.68 11.10 2.15
C LYS A 200 -11.85 9.70 1.55
N ARG A 201 -11.85 9.57 0.22
CA ARG A 201 -12.21 8.34 -0.51
C ARG A 201 -11.08 7.80 -1.38
N THR A 202 -9.83 8.09 -1.01
CA THR A 202 -8.66 7.62 -1.74
C THR A 202 -8.60 6.10 -1.75
N HIS A 203 -8.43 5.49 -2.93
CA HIS A 203 -8.32 4.04 -3.11
C HIS A 203 -7.48 3.73 -4.36
N ILE A 204 -7.00 2.50 -4.46
CA ILE A 204 -6.09 2.03 -5.49
C ILE A 204 -6.71 0.85 -6.24
N VAL A 205 -6.60 0.88 -7.55
CA VAL A 205 -7.15 -0.14 -8.45
C VAL A 205 -6.05 -0.61 -9.40
N PRO A 206 -5.75 -1.92 -9.49
CA PRO A 206 -4.86 -2.46 -10.52
C PRO A 206 -5.46 -2.30 -11.91
N ILE A 207 -4.61 -1.96 -12.88
CA ILE A 207 -5.05 -1.72 -14.25
C ILE A 207 -4.10 -2.37 -15.24
N LYS A 208 -4.59 -2.67 -16.43
CA LYS A 208 -3.72 -2.76 -17.60
C LYS A 208 -3.38 -1.32 -18.05
N PRO A 209 -2.10 -0.97 -18.26
CA PRO A 209 -1.74 0.34 -18.80
C PRO A 209 -2.36 0.53 -20.18
N LYS A 210 -2.69 1.76 -20.54
CA LYS A 210 -3.07 2.09 -21.92
C LYS A 210 -1.82 2.30 -22.76
N ASP A 211 -1.94 2.12 -24.08
CA ASP A 211 -0.88 2.48 -25.03
C ASP A 211 -0.48 3.95 -24.80
N GLY A 212 0.79 4.17 -24.45
CA GLY A 212 1.35 5.48 -24.10
C GLY A 212 1.56 5.75 -22.60
N ASP A 213 0.93 4.98 -21.69
CA ASP A 213 1.24 5.07 -20.25
C ASP A 213 2.66 4.54 -19.97
N ASP A 214 3.09 3.50 -20.70
CA ASP A 214 4.43 2.89 -20.62
C ASP A 214 5.56 3.88 -20.96
N ASN A 215 5.29 4.89 -21.81
CA ASN A 215 6.27 5.89 -22.23
C ASN A 215 6.37 7.07 -21.26
N ASN A 216 5.33 7.33 -20.46
CA ASN A 216 5.26 8.48 -19.54
C ASN A 216 5.69 8.15 -18.10
N ALA A 217 5.88 6.87 -17.78
CA ALA A 217 6.28 6.41 -16.45
C ALA A 217 7.80 6.23 -16.28
N ARG A 218 8.59 6.43 -17.34
CA ARG A 218 10.06 6.29 -17.33
C ARG A 218 10.77 7.61 -17.05
#